data_AF-A0A8R1I874-F1
#
_entry.id   AF-A0A8R1I874-F1
#
_cell.length_a   1.000
_cell.length_b   1.000
_cell.length_c   1.000
_cell.angle_alpha   90.00
_cell.angle_beta   90.00
_cell.angle_gamma   90.00
#
_symmetry.space_group_name_H-M   'P 1'
#
loop_
_entity.id
_entity.type
_entity.pdbx_description
1 polymer ?
#
loop_
_entity_poly.entity_id
_entity_poly.type
_entity_poly.pdbx_seq_one_letter_code
_entity_poly.pdbx_strand_id
1 'polypeptide(L)'
;MKPSGFLLFPVLISFVHCSGYYNSAKWHCGIDRVTETISEWLAKPFDYHGVNQCCQDHDDHYYHHTLSRDEADQVFCRCLEHNANWFVRNLIEPIFCKSVQTYAIWQKVTNQSPWSASITTTTTSTTPAFTTTKKSYNYYLELIRKRQKELELKKQKEQEEIEQANEKFRREWYLFQQFRKQKAILEWNL
;
A
#
# COMPACT_ATOMS: atom_id res chain seq x y z
N MET A 1 -51.69 43.33 23.96
CA MET A 1 -51.68 42.54 22.71
C MET A 1 -50.74 43.18 21.69
N LYS A 2 -49.52 42.64 21.55
CA LYS A 2 -48.66 42.73 20.35
C LYS A 2 -47.46 41.77 20.57
N PRO A 3 -46.99 41.04 19.54
CA PRO A 3 -46.36 39.75 19.74
C PRO A 3 -44.83 39.79 19.85
N SER A 4 -44.36 38.80 20.59
CA SER A 4 -43.07 38.12 20.64
C SER A 4 -42.11 38.35 19.47
N GLY A 5 -41.00 39.04 19.73
CA GLY A 5 -39.82 39.05 18.86
C GLY A 5 -38.91 37.87 19.19
N PHE A 6 -38.82 36.90 18.29
CA PHE A 6 -37.81 35.85 18.29
C PHE A 6 -36.42 36.48 18.18
N LEU A 7 -35.59 36.31 19.20
CA LEU A 7 -34.16 36.59 19.12
C LEU A 7 -33.50 35.47 18.31
N LEU A 8 -33.22 35.74 17.04
CA LEU A 8 -32.31 34.92 16.23
C LEU A 8 -30.90 35.08 16.79
N PHE A 9 -30.37 34.03 17.40
CA PHE A 9 -28.93 33.89 17.67
C PHE A 9 -28.20 33.84 16.33
N PRO A 10 -27.28 34.77 16.01
CA PRO A 10 -26.33 34.52 14.95
C PRO A 10 -25.35 33.46 15.46
N VAL A 11 -25.51 32.23 14.97
CA VAL A 11 -24.46 31.22 15.03
C VAL A 11 -23.28 31.81 14.27
N LEU A 12 -22.28 32.30 15.01
CA LEU A 12 -20.96 32.65 14.49
C LEU A 12 -20.30 31.35 14.01
N ILE A 13 -20.68 30.91 12.81
CA ILE A 13 -19.89 29.96 12.05
C ILE A 13 -18.65 30.74 11.64
N SER A 14 -17.55 30.50 12.35
CA SER A 14 -16.23 30.89 11.90
C SER A 14 -15.95 30.15 10.58
N PHE A 15 -16.38 30.75 9.47
CA PHE A 15 -15.88 30.43 8.16
C PHE A 15 -14.41 30.85 8.15
N VAL A 16 -13.54 29.91 8.51
CA VAL A 16 -12.13 29.95 8.15
C VAL A 16 -12.10 29.92 6.63
N HIS A 17 -12.19 31.10 6.03
CA HIS A 17 -11.87 31.32 4.63
C HIS A 17 -10.35 31.15 4.52
N CYS A 18 -9.90 29.93 4.27
CA CYS A 18 -8.59 29.73 3.67
C CYS A 18 -8.68 30.22 2.22
N SER A 19 -8.40 31.52 2.03
CA SER A 19 -8.07 32.08 0.72
C SER A 19 -6.98 31.22 0.09
N GLY A 20 -7.32 30.60 -1.04
CA GLY A 20 -6.44 29.74 -1.82
C GLY A 20 -5.18 30.50 -2.26
N TYR A 21 -4.05 30.10 -1.69
CA TYR A 21 -2.73 30.46 -2.16
C TYR A 21 -2.28 29.34 -3.11
N TYR A 22 -2.22 29.63 -4.41
CA TYR A 22 -1.74 28.72 -5.45
C TYR A 22 -0.23 28.48 -5.29
N ASN A 23 0.15 27.61 -4.35
CA ASN A 23 1.50 27.06 -4.31
C ASN A 23 1.55 25.80 -5.16
N SER A 24 2.59 25.73 -6.00
CA SER A 24 2.99 24.64 -6.89
C SER A 24 3.28 23.34 -6.12
N ALA A 25 2.30 22.78 -5.43
CA ALA A 25 2.37 21.45 -4.87
C ALA A 25 2.44 20.46 -6.03
N LYS A 26 3.40 19.53 -5.98
CA LYS A 26 3.50 18.45 -6.96
C LYS A 26 2.19 17.66 -6.94
N TRP A 27 1.63 17.36 -8.12
CA TRP A 27 0.45 16.51 -8.22
C TRP A 27 0.83 15.05 -7.97
N HIS A 28 0.09 14.36 -7.12
CA HIS A 28 0.38 13.01 -6.62
C HIS A 28 -0.64 11.96 -7.06
N CYS A 29 -1.81 12.36 -7.57
CA CYS A 29 -2.79 11.37 -8.01
C CYS A 29 -2.42 10.85 -9.41
N GLY A 30 -2.20 9.55 -9.56
CA GLY A 30 -1.97 8.91 -10.87
C GLY A 30 -0.86 7.86 -10.82
N ILE A 31 -0.87 6.95 -11.78
CA ILE A 31 0.14 5.88 -11.89
C ILE A 31 1.19 6.22 -12.94
N ASP A 32 0.78 6.97 -13.96
CA ASP A 32 1.60 7.45 -15.06
C ASP A 32 1.21 8.89 -15.41
N ARG A 33 2.01 9.55 -16.26
CA ARG A 33 1.78 10.94 -16.64
C ARG A 33 0.40 11.20 -17.25
N VAL A 34 -0.19 10.22 -17.92
CA VAL A 34 -1.49 10.36 -18.57
C VAL A 34 -2.60 10.36 -17.52
N THR A 35 -2.60 9.36 -16.63
CA THR A 35 -3.53 9.26 -15.50
C THR A 35 -3.34 10.38 -14.49
N GLU A 36 -2.11 10.87 -14.29
CA GLU A 36 -1.80 12.09 -13.55
C GLU A 36 -2.48 13.31 -14.18
N THR A 37 -2.29 13.54 -15.47
CA THR A 37 -2.89 14.71 -16.16
C THR A 37 -4.42 14.65 -16.14
N ILE A 38 -5.00 13.46 -16.34
CA ILE A 38 -6.46 13.27 -16.35
C ILE A 38 -7.02 13.52 -14.94
N SER A 39 -6.42 12.92 -13.92
CA SER A 39 -6.87 13.08 -12.53
C SER A 39 -6.70 14.53 -12.05
N GLU A 40 -5.61 15.19 -12.44
CA GLU A 40 -5.37 16.60 -12.17
C GLU A 40 -6.48 17.46 -12.78
N TRP A 41 -6.78 17.23 -14.06
CA TRP A 41 -7.84 17.96 -14.76
C TRP A 41 -9.21 17.76 -14.12
N LEU A 42 -9.52 16.55 -13.66
CA LEU A 42 -10.78 16.24 -12.98
C LEU A 42 -10.89 16.91 -11.60
N ALA A 43 -9.79 17.03 -10.85
CA ALA A 43 -9.80 17.59 -9.50
C ALA A 43 -9.66 19.12 -9.46
N LYS A 44 -8.98 19.72 -10.44
CA LYS A 44 -8.71 21.16 -10.55
C LYS A 44 -9.91 22.09 -10.40
N PRO A 45 -11.10 21.81 -10.97
CA PRO A 45 -12.26 22.70 -10.82
C PRO A 45 -12.97 22.56 -9.45
N PHE A 46 -12.59 21.61 -8.60
CA PHE A 46 -13.27 21.31 -7.34
C PHE A 46 -12.35 21.60 -6.14
N ASP A 47 -11.82 20.56 -5.50
CA ASP A 47 -10.87 20.68 -4.39
C ASP A 47 -9.56 19.98 -4.75
N TYR A 48 -8.77 20.68 -5.57
CA TYR A 48 -7.45 20.24 -6.01
C TYR A 48 -6.57 19.82 -4.83
N HIS A 49 -6.53 20.63 -3.77
CA HIS A 49 -5.62 20.39 -2.65
C HIS A 49 -6.09 19.24 -1.76
N GLY A 50 -7.38 19.16 -1.44
CA GLY A 50 -7.91 18.06 -0.65
C GLY A 50 -7.76 16.72 -1.36
N VAL A 51 -7.99 16.67 -2.68
CA VAL A 51 -7.78 15.47 -3.48
C VAL A 51 -6.29 15.12 -3.56
N ASN A 52 -5.41 16.10 -3.82
CA ASN A 52 -3.97 15.87 -3.90
C ASN A 52 -3.39 15.35 -2.58
N GLN A 53 -3.87 15.88 -1.44
CA GLN A 53 -3.45 15.42 -0.12
C GLN A 53 -3.83 13.96 0.10
N CYS A 54 -5.06 13.56 -0.24
CA CYS A 54 -5.47 12.16 -0.15
C CYS A 54 -4.58 11.23 -0.98
N CYS A 55 -4.16 11.68 -2.18
CA CYS A 55 -3.25 10.90 -3.03
C CYS A 55 -1.82 10.84 -2.48
N GLN A 56 -1.34 11.93 -1.89
CA GLN A 56 -0.03 11.93 -1.23
C GLN A 56 -0.02 10.96 -0.03
N ASP A 57 -1.03 11.01 0.83
CA ASP A 57 -1.13 10.11 1.99
C ASP A 57 -1.27 8.64 1.55
N HIS A 58 -1.99 8.39 0.45
CA HIS A 58 -2.11 7.08 -0.18
C HIS A 58 -0.74 6.57 -0.66
N ASP A 59 -0.03 7.38 -1.45
CA ASP A 59 1.31 7.06 -1.94
C ASP A 59 2.29 6.80 -0.79
N ASP A 60 2.26 7.61 0.28
CA ASP A 60 3.16 7.44 1.43
C ASP A 60 2.91 6.11 2.15
N HIS A 61 1.65 5.70 2.31
CA HIS A 61 1.33 4.37 2.85
C HIS A 61 1.85 3.23 1.97
N TYR A 62 1.85 3.42 0.65
CA TYR A 62 2.49 2.51 -0.29
C TYR A 62 4.01 2.51 -0.16
N TYR A 63 4.68 3.65 -0.28
CA TYR A 63 6.15 3.71 -0.28
C TYR A 63 6.76 3.20 1.04
N HIS A 64 6.14 3.52 2.17
CA HIS A 64 6.63 3.13 3.48
C HIS A 64 6.19 1.72 3.93
N HIS A 65 5.44 0.99 3.10
CA HIS A 65 4.94 -0.36 3.39
C HIS A 65 4.19 -0.44 4.73
N THR A 66 3.57 0.66 5.16
CA THR A 66 2.91 0.76 6.47
C THR A 66 1.57 0.04 6.50
N LEU A 67 0.92 -0.06 5.34
CA LEU A 67 -0.38 -0.70 5.16
C LEU A 67 -0.32 -1.67 3.98
N SER A 68 -1.20 -2.67 3.99
CA SER A 68 -1.44 -3.45 2.78
C SER A 68 -2.12 -2.58 1.71
N ARG A 69 -1.96 -2.95 0.43
CA ARG A 69 -2.59 -2.29 -0.72
C ARG A 69 -4.09 -2.08 -0.53
N ASP A 70 -4.81 -3.11 -0.10
CA ASP A 70 -6.26 -3.05 0.12
C ASP A 70 -6.63 -2.11 1.29
N GLU A 71 -5.80 -2.01 2.33
CA GLU A 71 -6.00 -1.07 3.45
C GLU A 71 -5.68 0.37 3.07
N ALA A 72 -4.60 0.60 2.32
CA ALA A 72 -4.25 1.92 1.80
C ALA A 72 -5.35 2.46 0.88
N ASP A 73 -5.89 1.62 -0.02
CA ASP A 73 -7.01 1.99 -0.90
C ASP A 73 -8.27 2.34 -0.09
N GLN A 74 -8.57 1.65 1.02
CA GLN A 74 -9.70 2.00 1.90
C GLN A 74 -9.51 3.34 2.62
N VAL A 75 -8.30 3.61 3.13
CA VAL A 75 -7.96 4.88 3.78
C VAL A 75 -8.09 6.02 2.77
N PHE A 76 -7.62 5.81 1.54
CA PHE A 76 -7.76 6.76 0.45
C PHE A 76 -9.22 7.08 0.09
N CYS A 77 -10.07 6.05 -0.11
CA CYS A 77 -11.47 6.27 -0.40
C CYS A 77 -12.17 7.05 0.73
N ARG A 78 -11.85 6.71 1.99
CA ARG A 78 -12.38 7.41 3.17
C ARG A 78 -11.93 8.88 3.23
N CYS A 79 -10.71 9.17 2.81
CA CYS A 79 -10.19 10.54 2.72
C CYS A 79 -11.02 11.39 1.75
N LEU A 80 -11.34 10.84 0.57
CA LEU A 80 -12.18 11.52 -0.42
C LEU A 80 -13.64 11.65 0.03
N GLU A 81 -14.17 10.66 0.75
CA GLU A 81 -15.52 10.68 1.33
C GLU A 81 -15.69 11.78 2.41
N HIS A 82 -14.65 12.04 3.21
CA HIS A 82 -14.67 13.06 4.26
C HIS A 82 -14.28 14.46 3.75
N ASN A 83 -14.02 14.61 2.44
CA ASN A 83 -13.68 15.89 1.86
C ASN A 83 -14.83 16.89 2.05
N ALA A 84 -14.51 18.17 2.31
CA ALA A 84 -15.52 19.21 2.55
C ALA A 84 -16.37 19.52 1.30
N ASN A 85 -15.85 19.27 0.10
CA ASN A 85 -16.51 19.56 -1.17
C ASN A 85 -17.48 18.45 -1.58
N TRP A 86 -18.74 18.81 -1.83
CA TRP A 86 -19.78 17.88 -2.28
C TRP A 86 -19.42 17.15 -3.59
N PHE A 87 -18.80 17.86 -4.55
CA PHE A 87 -18.39 17.27 -5.82
C PHE A 87 -17.28 16.24 -5.63
N VAL A 88 -16.37 16.46 -4.68
CA VAL A 88 -15.36 15.45 -4.38
C VAL A 88 -16.01 14.19 -3.84
N ARG A 89 -16.92 14.31 -2.87
CA ARG A 89 -17.61 13.16 -2.28
C ARG A 89 -18.50 12.37 -3.25
N ASN A 90 -19.14 13.05 -4.20
CA ASN A 90 -20.17 12.43 -5.04
C ASN A 90 -19.70 12.12 -6.48
N LEU A 91 -18.58 12.68 -6.93
CA LEU A 91 -18.07 12.47 -8.28
C LEU A 91 -16.62 11.98 -8.27
N ILE A 92 -15.72 12.66 -7.56
CA ILE A 92 -14.29 12.32 -7.57
C ILE A 92 -14.02 11.04 -6.78
N GLU A 93 -14.58 10.92 -5.58
CA GLU A 93 -14.48 9.72 -4.72
C GLU A 93 -14.84 8.45 -5.49
N PRO A 94 -16.04 8.30 -6.11
CA PRO A 94 -16.39 7.03 -6.72
C PRO A 94 -15.52 6.71 -7.94
N ILE A 95 -15.05 7.72 -8.67
CA ILE A 95 -14.16 7.53 -9.82
C ILE A 95 -12.78 7.05 -9.35
N PHE A 96 -12.20 7.73 -8.37
CA PHE A 96 -10.84 7.46 -7.90
C PHE A 96 -10.79 6.20 -7.03
N CYS A 97 -11.78 5.99 -6.16
CA CYS A 97 -11.88 4.79 -5.34
C CYS A 97 -12.03 3.52 -6.20
N LYS A 98 -12.89 3.56 -7.23
CA LYS A 98 -13.03 2.41 -8.14
C LYS A 98 -11.79 2.19 -8.99
N SER A 99 -11.08 3.25 -9.39
CA SER A 99 -9.87 3.09 -10.21
C SER A 99 -8.76 2.37 -9.44
N VAL A 100 -8.49 2.75 -8.19
CA VAL A 100 -7.47 2.08 -7.35
C VAL A 100 -7.84 0.64 -7.03
N GLN A 101 -9.11 0.37 -6.71
CA GLN A 101 -9.61 -0.99 -6.44
C GLN A 101 -9.51 -1.89 -7.68
N THR A 102 -9.92 -1.38 -8.85
CA THR A 102 -9.85 -2.14 -10.11
C THR A 102 -8.41 -2.42 -10.48
N TYR A 103 -7.50 -1.46 -10.24
CA TYR A 103 -6.09 -1.63 -10.50
C TYR A 103 -5.44 -2.66 -9.55
N ALA A 104 -5.83 -2.69 -8.27
CA ALA A 104 -5.40 -3.72 -7.33
C ALA A 104 -5.85 -5.13 -7.77
N ILE A 105 -7.09 -5.27 -8.26
CA ILE A 105 -7.59 -6.53 -8.83
C ILE A 105 -6.78 -6.91 -10.08
N TRP A 106 -6.54 -5.96 -10.98
CA TRP A 106 -5.79 -6.19 -12.21
C TRP A 106 -4.37 -6.67 -11.91
N GLN A 107 -3.67 -6.05 -10.94
CA GLN A 107 -2.34 -6.49 -10.50
C GLN A 107 -2.35 -7.92 -9.96
N LYS A 108 -3.35 -8.28 -9.14
CA LYS A 108 -3.54 -9.64 -8.62
C LYS A 108 -3.72 -10.65 -9.77
N VAL A 109 -4.48 -10.29 -10.81
CA VAL A 109 -4.71 -11.15 -11.98
C VAL A 109 -3.46 -11.29 -12.85
N THR A 110 -2.68 -10.23 -13.05
CA THR A 110 -1.51 -10.24 -13.93
C THR A 110 -0.23 -10.73 -13.25
N ASN A 111 -0.29 -11.16 -11.97
CA ASN A 111 0.88 -11.44 -11.13
C ASN A 111 1.92 -10.31 -11.17
N GLN A 112 1.47 -9.07 -11.37
CA GLN A 112 2.34 -7.92 -11.24
C GLN A 112 2.63 -7.72 -9.76
N SER A 113 3.87 -7.40 -9.43
CA SER A 113 4.20 -7.09 -8.04
C SER A 113 3.29 -5.94 -7.58
N PRO A 114 2.76 -5.96 -6.34
CA PRO A 114 2.00 -4.85 -5.78
C PRO A 114 2.70 -3.48 -5.86
N TRP A 115 4.02 -3.52 -6.11
CA TRP A 115 5.00 -2.45 -6.11
C TRP A 115 5.36 -1.90 -7.50
N SER A 116 4.75 -2.37 -8.59
CA SER A 116 5.09 -1.90 -9.94
C SER A 116 4.29 -0.65 -10.31
N ALA A 117 4.68 0.51 -9.77
CA ALA A 117 4.34 1.79 -10.39
C ALA A 117 5.18 1.96 -11.66
N SER A 118 4.53 2.36 -12.76
CA SER A 118 5.21 2.68 -14.02
C SER A 118 5.95 4.01 -13.86
N ILE A 119 7.25 3.95 -13.54
CA ILE A 119 8.13 5.12 -13.56
C ILE A 119 8.21 5.64 -15.01
N THR A 120 7.37 6.63 -15.38
CA THR A 120 7.45 7.29 -16.69
C THR A 120 8.35 8.52 -16.58
N THR A 121 9.63 8.35 -16.87
CA THR A 121 10.55 9.47 -17.10
C THR A 121 10.20 10.13 -18.43
N THR A 122 9.69 11.36 -18.38
CA THR A 122 9.60 12.30 -19.53
C THR A 122 11.04 12.57 -20.00
N THR A 123 11.42 12.58 -21.30
CA THR A 123 11.16 13.67 -22.26
C THR A 123 11.74 13.34 -23.65
N THR A 124 10.96 13.68 -24.68
CA THR A 124 11.24 14.16 -26.06
C THR A 124 12.57 13.87 -26.78
N SER A 125 12.40 13.35 -28.00
CA SER A 125 13.33 13.09 -29.11
C SER A 125 14.51 14.06 -29.31
N THR A 126 15.74 13.54 -29.22
CA THR A 126 16.81 13.66 -30.25
C THR A 126 17.80 12.50 -30.02
N THR A 127 18.00 11.65 -31.01
CA THR A 127 18.90 10.47 -31.05
C THR A 127 20.39 10.85 -30.86
N PRO A 128 21.35 9.95 -30.54
CA PRO A 128 21.32 8.65 -29.85
C PRO A 128 22.23 8.64 -28.58
N ALA A 129 21.71 8.19 -27.44
CA ALA A 129 22.55 7.81 -26.29
C ALA A 129 21.97 6.57 -25.59
N PHE A 130 21.99 5.46 -26.32
CA PHE A 130 21.44 4.16 -25.92
C PHE A 130 22.45 3.37 -25.06
N THR A 131 22.84 3.90 -23.89
CA THR A 131 23.80 3.17 -23.02
C THR A 131 23.50 3.30 -21.52
N THR A 132 22.88 4.38 -21.06
CA THR A 132 22.69 4.61 -19.61
C THR A 132 21.47 3.88 -19.04
N THR A 133 20.37 3.80 -19.78
CA THR A 133 19.11 3.16 -19.33
C THR A 133 19.25 1.64 -19.13
N LYS A 134 20.10 0.99 -19.93
CA LYS A 134 20.33 -0.46 -19.87
C LYS A 134 21.05 -0.88 -18.58
N LYS A 135 21.98 -0.05 -18.08
CA LYS A 135 22.67 -0.32 -16.81
C LYS A 135 21.73 -0.23 -15.60
N SER A 136 20.86 0.79 -15.58
CA SER A 136 19.89 0.98 -14.49
C SER A 136 18.88 -0.17 -14.40
N TYR A 137 18.28 -0.57 -15.52
CA TYR A 137 17.34 -1.70 -15.56
C TYR A 137 18.00 -3.04 -15.16
N ASN A 138 19.20 -3.30 -15.67
CA ASN A 138 19.93 -4.53 -15.32
C ASN A 138 20.28 -4.59 -13.83
N TYR A 139 20.59 -3.45 -13.20
CA TYR A 139 20.85 -3.37 -11.77
C TYR A 139 19.63 -3.78 -10.93
N TYR A 140 18.44 -3.27 -11.26
CA TYR A 140 17.22 -3.65 -10.54
C TYR A 140 16.86 -5.13 -10.74
N LEU A 141 17.06 -5.67 -11.95
CA LEU A 141 16.85 -7.09 -12.20
C LEU A 141 17.80 -7.98 -11.39
N GLU A 142 19.07 -7.59 -11.26
CA GLU A 142 20.03 -8.30 -10.41
C GLU A 142 19.65 -8.24 -8.93
N LEU A 143 19.18 -7.08 -8.46
CA LEU A 143 18.72 -6.91 -7.08
C LEU A 143 17.49 -7.78 -6.75
N ILE A 144 16.54 -7.90 -7.70
CA ILE A 144 15.37 -8.77 -7.54
C ILE A 144 15.80 -10.23 -7.48
N ARG A 145 16.68 -10.67 -8.40
CA ARG A 145 17.21 -12.05 -8.39
C ARG A 145 17.97 -12.37 -7.09
N LYS A 146 18.71 -11.40 -6.56
CA LYS A 146 19.44 -11.57 -5.29
C LYS A 146 18.48 -11.78 -4.12
N ARG A 147 17.44 -10.96 -4.01
CA ARG A 147 16.41 -11.11 -2.96
C ARG A 147 15.63 -12.43 -3.07
N GLN A 148 15.33 -12.89 -4.28
CA GLN A 148 14.68 -14.20 -4.49
C GLN A 148 15.57 -15.34 -3.97
N LYS A 149 16.86 -15.33 -4.31
CA LYS A 149 17.81 -16.32 -3.80
C LYS A 149 17.96 -16.28 -2.28
N GLU A 150 17.96 -15.08 -1.68
CA GLU A 150 18.01 -14.93 -0.21
C GLU A 150 16.75 -15.51 0.45
N LEU A 151 15.57 -15.29 -0.14
CA LEU A 151 14.31 -15.88 0.36
C LEU A 151 14.29 -17.40 0.21
N GLU A 152 14.73 -17.93 -0.93
CA GLU A 152 14.85 -19.37 -1.15
C GLU A 152 15.84 -20.00 -0.18
N LEU A 153 17.00 -19.36 0.04
CA LEU A 153 17.99 -19.83 1.00
C LEU A 153 17.45 -19.78 2.44
N LYS A 154 16.70 -18.73 2.80
CA LYS A 154 16.07 -18.64 4.12
C LYS A 154 15.04 -19.74 4.34
N LYS A 155 14.21 -20.03 3.32
CA LYS A 155 13.26 -21.16 3.37
C LYS A 155 13.97 -22.50 3.49
N GLN A 156 15.08 -22.70 2.76
CA GLN A 156 15.87 -23.93 2.86
C GLN A 156 16.48 -24.09 4.26
N LYS A 157 17.05 -23.03 4.83
CA LYS A 157 17.59 -23.07 6.20
C LYS A 157 16.51 -23.36 7.23
N GLU A 158 15.36 -22.70 7.13
CA GLU A 158 14.24 -22.94 8.02
C GLU A 158 13.74 -24.39 7.91
N GLN A 159 13.67 -24.93 6.69
CA GLN A 159 13.28 -26.32 6.45
C GLN A 159 14.31 -27.31 7.02
N GLU A 160 15.60 -27.01 6.88
CA GLU A 160 16.69 -27.80 7.46
C GLU A 160 16.67 -27.76 9.00
N GLU A 161 16.44 -26.59 9.60
CA GLU A 161 16.31 -26.43 11.06
C GLU A 161 15.11 -27.23 11.60
N ILE A 162 13.98 -27.18 10.90
CA ILE A 162 12.80 -28.00 11.24
C ILE A 162 13.11 -29.49 11.12
N GLU A 163 13.82 -29.90 10.07
CA GLU A 163 14.23 -31.30 9.88
C GLU A 163 15.17 -31.78 10.99
N GLN A 164 16.18 -30.97 11.35
CA GLN A 164 17.09 -31.25 12.45
C GLN A 164 16.37 -31.32 13.80
N ALA A 165 15.42 -30.42 14.05
CA ALA A 165 14.60 -30.44 15.25
C ALA A 165 13.73 -31.71 15.31
N ASN A 166 13.12 -32.11 14.20
CA ASN A 166 12.33 -33.34 14.10
C ASN A 166 13.19 -34.59 14.33
N GLU A 167 14.42 -34.64 13.80
CA GLU A 167 15.34 -35.73 14.06
C GLU A 167 15.77 -35.82 15.53
N LYS A 168 16.08 -34.66 16.13
CA LYS A 168 16.41 -34.59 17.56
C LYS A 168 15.24 -35.12 18.40
N PHE A 169 14.03 -34.64 18.11
CA PHE A 169 12.81 -35.11 18.76
C PHE A 169 12.61 -36.63 18.60
N ARG A 170 12.84 -37.18 17.40
CA ARG A 170 12.77 -38.64 17.18
C ARG A 170 13.75 -39.42 18.05
N ARG A 171 14.98 -38.92 18.22
CA ARG A 171 15.99 -39.56 19.09
C ARG A 171 15.57 -39.53 20.56
N GLU A 172 15.13 -38.38 21.05
CA GLU A 172 14.66 -38.21 22.43
C GLU A 172 13.43 -39.09 22.70
N TRP A 173 12.49 -39.12 21.76
CA TRP A 173 11.31 -39.98 21.83
C TRP A 173 11.68 -41.46 21.92
N TYR A 174 12.65 -41.91 21.12
CA TYR A 174 13.12 -43.29 21.17
C TYR A 174 13.72 -43.65 22.54
N LEU A 175 14.56 -42.77 23.10
CA LEU A 175 15.13 -42.98 24.44
C LEU A 175 14.06 -43.00 25.52
N PHE A 176 13.10 -42.07 25.45
CA PHE A 176 11.96 -42.04 26.36
C PHE A 176 11.16 -43.35 26.34
N GLN A 177 10.92 -43.90 25.15
CA GLN A 177 10.24 -45.19 25.00
C GLN A 177 11.05 -46.34 25.62
N GLN A 178 12.39 -46.34 25.48
CA GLN A 178 13.25 -47.34 26.11
C GLN A 178 13.21 -47.25 27.65
N PHE A 179 13.32 -46.04 28.20
CA PHE A 179 13.17 -45.82 29.65
C PHE A 179 11.83 -46.31 30.17
N ARG A 180 10.74 -46.02 29.45
CA ARG A 180 9.41 -46.53 29.78
C ARG A 180 9.34 -48.05 29.80
N LYS A 181 9.94 -48.73 28.82
CA LYS A 181 9.99 -50.19 28.77
C LYS A 181 10.80 -50.77 29.94
N GLN A 182 11.97 -50.21 30.23
CA GLN A 182 12.80 -50.66 31.36
C GLN A 182 12.08 -50.45 32.70
N LYS A 183 11.44 -49.30 32.90
CA LYS A 183 10.64 -49.02 34.10
C LYS A 183 9.51 -50.02 34.25
N ALA A 184 8.77 -50.32 33.18
CA ALA A 184 7.73 -51.35 33.22
C ALA A 184 8.29 -52.73 33.58
N ILE A 185 9.43 -53.13 33.00
CA ILE A 185 10.07 -54.41 33.35
C ILE A 185 10.50 -54.45 34.83
N LEU A 186 11.02 -53.36 35.37
CA LEU A 186 11.37 -53.23 36.79
C LEU A 186 10.13 -53.32 37.70
N GLU A 187 9.05 -52.64 37.34
CA GLU A 187 7.77 -52.69 38.07
C GLU A 187 7.11 -54.08 38.03
N TRP A 188 7.35 -54.87 36.99
CA TRP A 188 6.83 -56.24 36.86
C TRP A 188 7.67 -57.32 37.58
N ASN A 189 8.91 -57.00 38.00
CA ASN A 189 9.83 -57.93 38.67
C ASN A 189 9.97 -57.68 40.19
N LEU A 190 9.23 -56.72 40.73
CA LEU A 190 9.09 -56.40 42.16
C LEU A 190 7.71 -56.88 42.66
#